data_AF-A0A1C5T900-F1
#
_entry.id   AF-A0A1C5T900-F1
#
_cell.length_a   1.000
_cell.length_b   1.000
_cell.length_c   1.000
_cell.angle_alpha   90.00
_cell.angle_beta   90.00
_cell.angle_gamma   90.00
#
_symmetry.space_group_name_H-M   'P 1'
#
loop_
_entity.id
_entity.type
_entity.pdbx_description
1 polymer ?
#
loop_
_entity_poly.entity_id
_entity_poly.type
_entity_poly.pdbx_seq_one_letter_code
_entity_poly.pdbx_strand_id
1 'polypeptide(L)'
;MKKLVSSVLSLAMLLSLAACSGGDHSSTSAGGSTSSNTGSSANTSGDSSTAPQVEFPEIITVTVPFNAGSNTDIQMRFIQPYLEKHLGATLVVNNAGGASGVIGTTAFVSQAADGSNILFSLPTPTVYRPASGETTYTVDDLIPVSRITADPFYLAVSGENDKFPDAQSVLTYIQENPGQFTYANAGNGGIAHVAFASFLSGEGLDALSVPFTGGTSDCYTAVMGGHVMSYAVSESELTGRSDIRPVINLGSKSSTPGFEDVPTLGELGYEGYETNAFAGFYYMKGVDQTYVDAFDAAVKATLEDEEFQAAAAESNFMHRYADHEEFSQQVHNAAELAVPVLESLQ
;
A
#
# COMPACT_ATOMS: atom_id res chain seq x y z
N MET A 1 10.60 39.14 33.53
CA MET A 1 10.55 40.40 32.74
C MET A 1 11.01 40.03 31.34
N LYS A 2 10.32 40.21 30.21
CA LYS A 2 9.04 40.86 29.80
C LYS A 2 8.33 39.86 28.84
N LYS A 3 7.04 39.50 28.96
CA LYS A 3 5.84 40.20 28.46
C LYS A 3 5.98 40.68 26.99
N LEU A 4 5.30 40.03 26.04
CA LEU A 4 3.91 40.27 25.57
C LEU A 4 3.80 41.50 24.62
N VAL A 5 3.95 41.25 23.31
CA VAL A 5 3.61 42.10 22.15
C VAL A 5 3.47 41.13 20.95
N SER A 6 2.43 41.06 20.12
CA SER A 6 1.07 41.64 20.19
C SER A 6 0.08 40.71 19.43
N SER A 7 -1.21 41.07 19.45
CA SER A 7 -2.22 40.65 18.46
C SER A 7 -2.86 41.91 17.82
N VAL A 8 -3.90 41.71 16.99
CA VAL A 8 -4.87 42.71 16.47
C VAL A 8 -4.51 43.45 15.17
N LEU A 9 -5.14 42.99 14.07
CA LEU A 9 -5.77 43.81 13.03
C LEU A 9 -6.84 42.94 12.33
N SER A 10 -8.10 42.93 12.78
CA SER A 10 -9.19 43.84 12.34
C SER A 10 -9.46 43.75 10.82
N LEU A 11 -10.40 42.95 10.31
CA LEU A 11 -11.87 43.06 10.35
C LEU A 11 -12.45 44.28 9.57
N ALA A 12 -12.97 44.07 8.35
CA ALA A 12 -14.10 44.82 7.73
C ALA A 12 -14.47 44.32 6.29
N MET A 13 -15.72 44.59 5.86
CA MET A 13 -16.42 44.24 4.59
C MET A 13 -17.02 42.82 4.57
N LEU A 14 -18.31 42.55 4.86
CA LEU A 14 -19.60 43.26 4.74
C LEU A 14 -20.17 43.48 3.31
N LEU A 15 -21.27 42.75 3.07
CA LEU A 15 -22.40 42.97 2.16
C LEU A 15 -22.20 43.10 0.64
N SER A 16 -22.81 42.14 -0.07
CA SER A 16 -23.69 42.42 -1.21
C SER A 16 -24.96 41.55 -1.09
N LEU A 17 -26.11 42.09 -1.54
CA LEU A 17 -27.46 41.54 -1.35
C LEU A 17 -28.30 41.88 -2.58
N ALA A 18 -29.36 41.08 -2.85
CA ALA A 18 -30.38 41.27 -3.89
C ALA A 18 -29.92 41.10 -5.37
N ALA A 19 -30.76 40.69 -6.33
CA ALA A 19 -32.07 39.98 -6.33
C ALA A 19 -32.44 39.59 -7.80
N CYS A 20 -33.66 39.05 -7.98
CA CYS A 20 -34.40 38.80 -9.24
C CYS A 20 -34.11 37.48 -9.97
N SER A 21 -35.06 36.83 -10.67
CA SER A 21 -36.55 36.79 -10.51
C SER A 21 -37.17 35.79 -11.50
N GLY A 22 -38.12 34.96 -11.04
CA GLY A 22 -39.30 34.49 -11.82
C GLY A 22 -39.11 33.46 -12.95
N GLY A 23 -40.08 32.54 -13.09
CA GLY A 23 -40.12 31.62 -14.25
C GLY A 23 -40.98 30.35 -14.10
N ASP A 24 -42.20 30.42 -13.57
CA ASP A 24 -43.13 29.28 -13.64
C ASP A 24 -43.54 28.98 -15.08
N HIS A 25 -43.41 27.72 -15.53
CA HIS A 25 -44.17 27.19 -16.65
C HIS A 25 -44.61 25.74 -16.42
N SER A 26 -45.86 25.59 -16.00
CA SER A 26 -46.61 24.34 -16.04
C SER A 26 -47.19 24.09 -17.44
N SER A 27 -46.99 22.91 -18.01
CA SER A 27 -47.81 22.42 -19.13
C SER A 27 -48.27 20.97 -18.88
N THR A 28 -49.52 20.85 -18.48
CA THR A 28 -50.23 19.58 -18.35
C THR A 28 -50.65 19.08 -19.73
N SER A 29 -50.43 17.80 -20.04
CA SER A 29 -51.29 17.09 -21.00
C SER A 29 -51.48 15.64 -20.57
N ALA A 30 -52.74 15.24 -20.41
CA ALA A 30 -53.15 13.89 -20.08
C ALA A 30 -53.90 13.27 -21.27
N GLY A 31 -53.80 11.96 -21.40
CA GLY A 31 -54.44 11.15 -22.44
C GLY A 31 -53.48 10.09 -22.97
N GLY A 32 -53.87 8.85 -23.21
CA GLY A 32 -55.18 8.22 -23.01
C GLY A 32 -55.04 6.74 -23.35
N SER A 33 -55.76 5.87 -22.64
CA SER A 33 -55.60 4.41 -22.72
C SER A 33 -56.06 3.81 -24.05
N THR A 34 -55.26 2.90 -24.62
CA THR A 34 -55.81 1.78 -25.41
C THR A 34 -54.95 0.52 -25.28
N SER A 35 -55.57 -0.56 -24.86
CA SER A 35 -55.00 -1.91 -24.78
C SER A 35 -55.30 -2.70 -26.06
N SER A 36 -54.30 -3.40 -26.62
CA SER A 36 -54.53 -4.49 -27.57
C SER A 36 -53.52 -5.60 -27.33
N ASN A 37 -54.05 -6.78 -26.99
CA ASN A 37 -53.30 -7.99 -26.67
C ASN A 37 -53.08 -8.83 -27.94
N THR A 38 -51.83 -9.10 -28.32
CA THR A 38 -51.48 -10.12 -29.32
C THR A 38 -50.21 -10.85 -28.86
N GLY A 39 -50.35 -12.11 -28.46
CA GLY A 39 -49.21 -12.94 -28.09
C GLY A 39 -48.40 -13.40 -29.31
N SER A 40 -47.09 -13.55 -29.12
CA SER A 40 -46.24 -14.36 -29.98
C SER A 40 -45.26 -15.14 -29.12
N SER A 41 -44.99 -16.38 -29.50
CA SER A 41 -44.26 -17.36 -28.71
C SER A 41 -42.75 -17.10 -28.70
N ALA A 42 -42.14 -17.41 -27.54
CA ALA A 42 -40.81 -17.96 -27.35
C ALA A 42 -39.67 -17.55 -28.31
N ASN A 43 -38.70 -16.80 -27.77
CA ASN A 43 -37.31 -17.26 -27.84
C ASN A 43 -36.53 -16.79 -26.59
N THR A 44 -36.41 -17.66 -25.58
CA THR A 44 -35.46 -17.44 -24.47
C THR A 44 -34.05 -17.75 -24.96
N SER A 45 -33.48 -16.80 -25.71
CA SER A 45 -32.03 -16.70 -25.87
C SER A 45 -31.43 -16.51 -24.48
N GLY A 46 -30.42 -17.32 -24.12
CA GLY A 46 -29.72 -17.13 -22.85
C GLY A 46 -29.02 -15.78 -22.85
N ASP A 47 -29.48 -14.87 -22.00
CA ASP A 47 -28.75 -13.65 -21.69
C ASP A 47 -27.59 -14.05 -20.78
N SER A 48 -26.45 -14.36 -21.40
CA SER A 48 -25.18 -14.42 -20.69
C SER A 48 -24.98 -13.05 -20.07
N SER A 49 -25.16 -12.95 -18.75
CA SER A 49 -25.05 -11.69 -18.01
C SER A 49 -23.61 -11.20 -18.05
N THR A 50 -23.26 -10.53 -19.14
CA THR A 50 -22.05 -9.73 -19.25
C THR A 50 -22.11 -8.71 -18.12
N ALA A 51 -21.25 -8.84 -17.12
CA ALA A 51 -21.11 -7.82 -16.10
C ALA A 51 -20.92 -6.47 -16.79
N PRO A 52 -21.65 -5.41 -16.41
CA PRO A 52 -21.61 -4.14 -17.12
C PRO A 52 -20.16 -3.66 -17.17
N GLN A 53 -19.61 -3.60 -18.39
CA GLN A 53 -18.28 -3.05 -18.63
C GLN A 53 -18.37 -1.57 -18.32
N VAL A 54 -17.67 -1.13 -17.27
CA VAL A 54 -17.56 0.28 -16.92
C VAL A 54 -16.62 0.93 -17.92
N GLU A 55 -17.10 1.92 -18.66
CA GLU A 55 -16.22 2.78 -19.44
C GLU A 55 -15.50 3.73 -18.48
N PHE A 56 -14.17 3.60 -18.39
CA PHE A 56 -13.34 4.53 -17.64
C PHE A 56 -13.34 5.92 -18.30
N PRO A 57 -13.10 7.00 -17.52
CA PRO A 57 -12.71 8.29 -18.08
C PRO A 57 -11.50 8.13 -19.03
N GLU A 58 -11.51 8.83 -20.16
CA GLU A 58 -10.44 8.78 -21.19
C GLU A 58 -9.04 9.01 -20.61
N ILE A 59 -8.95 9.79 -19.53
CA ILE A 59 -7.75 10.06 -18.75
C ILE A 59 -8.03 9.75 -17.28
N ILE A 60 -7.19 8.88 -16.69
CA ILE A 60 -7.13 8.64 -15.25
C ILE A 60 -5.82 9.26 -14.72
N THR A 61 -5.92 10.15 -13.74
CA THR A 61 -4.73 10.68 -13.04
C THR A 61 -4.28 9.68 -12.00
N VAL A 62 -3.05 9.19 -12.13
CA VAL A 62 -2.42 8.32 -11.13
C VAL A 62 -1.52 9.17 -10.23
N THR A 63 -1.96 9.44 -9.01
CA THR A 63 -1.11 10.09 -8.01
C THR A 63 -0.10 9.09 -7.47
N VAL A 64 1.19 9.40 -7.60
CA VAL A 64 2.27 8.69 -6.93
C VAL A 64 2.83 9.63 -5.86
N PRO A 65 2.67 9.35 -4.55
CA PRO A 65 3.00 10.30 -3.48
C PRO A 65 4.52 10.38 -3.18
N PHE A 66 5.35 10.13 -4.19
CA PHE A 66 6.80 10.10 -4.13
C PHE A 66 7.39 10.83 -5.35
N ASN A 67 8.65 11.24 -5.23
CA ASN A 67 9.35 11.94 -6.30
C ASN A 67 9.46 11.07 -7.57
N ALA A 68 9.48 11.71 -8.75
CA ALA A 68 9.79 11.03 -10.00
C ALA A 68 11.17 10.34 -9.91
N GLY A 69 11.29 9.14 -10.49
CA GLY A 69 12.48 8.28 -10.38
C GLY A 69 12.66 7.57 -9.03
N SER A 70 11.70 7.68 -8.10
CA SER A 70 11.63 6.79 -6.93
C SER A 70 11.22 5.36 -7.36
N ASN A 71 11.47 4.35 -6.52
CA ASN A 71 11.09 2.96 -6.83
C ASN A 71 9.59 2.84 -7.17
N THR A 72 8.71 3.50 -6.42
CA THR A 72 7.26 3.51 -6.69
C THR A 72 6.90 4.17 -8.03
N ASP A 73 7.58 5.25 -8.42
CA ASP A 73 7.39 5.88 -9.74
C ASP A 73 7.88 4.97 -10.88
N ILE A 74 9.03 4.30 -10.69
CA ILE A 74 9.56 3.31 -11.63
C ILE A 74 8.59 2.14 -11.78
N GLN A 75 8.06 1.59 -10.68
CA GLN A 75 7.08 0.51 -10.71
C GLN A 75 5.80 0.92 -11.44
N MET A 76 5.28 2.11 -11.17
CA MET A 76 4.08 2.62 -11.85
C MET A 76 4.30 2.79 -13.36
N ARG A 77 5.43 3.39 -13.75
CA ARG A 77 5.76 3.60 -15.18
C ARG A 77 6.07 2.31 -15.92
N PHE A 78 6.51 1.28 -15.22
CA PHE A 78 6.72 -0.05 -15.78
C PHE A 78 5.40 -0.73 -16.14
N ILE A 79 4.42 -0.76 -15.23
CA ILE A 79 3.11 -1.40 -15.49
C ILE A 79 2.19 -0.54 -16.38
N GLN A 80 2.32 0.79 -16.34
CA GLN A 80 1.48 1.75 -17.06
C GLN A 80 1.11 1.34 -18.51
N PRO A 81 2.07 1.14 -19.45
CA PRO A 81 1.74 0.94 -20.86
C PRO A 81 1.07 -0.40 -21.15
N TYR A 82 1.09 -1.35 -20.21
CA TYR A 82 0.33 -2.59 -20.29
C TYR A 82 -1.07 -2.38 -19.71
N LEU A 83 -1.17 -1.74 -18.55
CA LEU A 83 -2.44 -1.44 -17.88
C LEU A 83 -3.36 -0.53 -18.72
N GLU A 84 -2.80 0.43 -19.46
CA GLU A 84 -3.56 1.25 -20.44
C GLU A 84 -4.24 0.40 -21.52
N LYS A 85 -3.64 -0.72 -21.97
CA LYS A 85 -4.24 -1.64 -22.96
C LYS A 85 -5.50 -2.32 -22.41
N HIS A 86 -5.50 -2.67 -21.12
CA HIS A 86 -6.61 -3.36 -20.46
C HIS A 86 -7.69 -2.43 -19.93
N LEU A 87 -7.34 -1.20 -19.52
CA LEU A 87 -8.30 -0.17 -19.09
C LEU A 87 -9.02 0.50 -20.26
N GLY A 88 -8.37 0.62 -21.43
CA GLY A 88 -8.86 1.45 -22.53
C GLY A 88 -8.80 2.96 -22.24
N ALA A 89 -8.05 3.37 -21.22
CA ALA A 89 -7.87 4.74 -20.75
C ALA A 89 -6.38 5.11 -20.68
N THR A 90 -6.07 6.40 -20.79
CA THR A 90 -4.69 6.93 -20.64
C THR A 90 -4.39 7.18 -19.17
N LEU A 91 -3.24 6.71 -18.67
CA LEU A 91 -2.79 6.97 -17.30
C LEU A 91 -1.85 8.17 -17.27
N VAL A 92 -2.16 9.18 -16.45
CA VAL A 92 -1.29 10.36 -16.27
C VAL A 92 -0.67 10.31 -14.88
N VAL A 93 0.59 9.88 -14.81
CA VAL A 93 1.36 9.79 -13.55
C VAL A 93 1.73 11.19 -13.04
N ASN A 94 1.17 11.54 -11.88
CA ASN A 94 1.42 12.78 -11.16
C ASN A 94 2.23 12.51 -9.88
N ASN A 95 3.50 12.93 -9.86
CA ASN A 95 4.39 12.74 -8.71
C ASN A 95 4.20 13.85 -7.66
N ALA A 96 3.66 13.51 -6.49
CA ALA A 96 3.34 14.43 -5.39
C ALA A 96 4.11 14.07 -4.11
N GLY A 97 5.44 14.23 -4.12
CA GLY A 97 6.30 13.84 -3.00
C GLY A 97 6.21 14.74 -1.75
N GLY A 98 6.45 14.15 -0.57
CA GLY A 98 6.65 14.88 0.68
C GLY A 98 6.18 14.12 1.92
N ALA A 99 6.86 14.31 3.07
CA ALA A 99 6.53 13.70 4.37
C ALA A 99 6.23 12.17 4.29
N SER A 100 7.16 11.39 3.70
CA SER A 100 7.00 9.94 3.47
C SER A 100 5.73 9.54 2.69
N GLY A 101 5.17 10.47 1.89
CA GLY A 101 3.98 10.30 1.06
C GLY A 101 2.71 10.96 1.60
N VAL A 102 2.70 11.39 2.86
CA VAL A 102 1.51 12.01 3.49
C VAL A 102 1.01 13.22 2.72
N ILE A 103 1.89 14.08 2.20
CA ILE A 103 1.48 15.29 1.46
C ILE A 103 0.77 14.92 0.15
N GLY A 104 1.29 13.94 -0.60
CA GLY A 104 0.69 13.47 -1.84
C GLY A 104 -0.64 12.78 -1.62
N THR A 105 -0.74 11.90 -0.62
CA THR A 105 -1.99 11.22 -0.26
C THR A 105 -3.05 12.21 0.24
N THR A 106 -2.69 13.22 1.04
CA THR A 106 -3.61 14.30 1.45
C THR A 106 -4.17 15.08 0.26
N ALA A 107 -3.34 15.33 -0.76
CA ALA A 107 -3.81 15.95 -2.00
C ALA A 107 -4.75 15.01 -2.78
N PHE A 108 -4.43 13.71 -2.86
CA PHE A 108 -5.24 12.69 -3.52
C PHE A 108 -6.64 12.54 -2.91
N VAL A 109 -6.76 12.40 -1.58
CA VAL A 109 -8.08 12.23 -0.91
C VAL A 109 -8.99 13.46 -1.01
N SER A 110 -8.48 14.58 -1.55
CA SER A 110 -9.24 15.79 -1.86
C SER A 110 -9.73 15.86 -3.32
N GLN A 111 -9.45 14.83 -4.14
CA GLN A 111 -9.83 14.76 -5.56
C GLN A 111 -11.24 14.21 -5.78
N ALA A 112 -11.68 14.15 -7.05
CA ALA A 112 -13.04 13.76 -7.40
C ALA A 112 -13.26 12.24 -7.30
N ALA A 113 -14.46 11.87 -6.84
CA ALA A 113 -14.89 10.51 -6.55
C ALA A 113 -15.43 9.72 -7.77
N ASP A 114 -15.03 10.09 -8.97
CA ASP A 114 -15.69 9.71 -10.23
C ASP A 114 -14.91 8.68 -11.07
N GLY A 115 -13.93 8.00 -10.46
CA GLY A 115 -13.06 7.04 -11.14
C GLY A 115 -11.90 7.67 -11.92
N SER A 116 -11.86 9.00 -12.09
CA SER A 116 -10.79 9.70 -12.84
C SER A 116 -9.48 9.92 -12.06
N ASN A 117 -9.45 9.59 -10.77
CA ASN A 117 -8.29 9.77 -9.90
C ASN A 117 -8.02 8.48 -9.12
N ILE A 118 -6.79 7.96 -9.19
CA ILE A 118 -6.35 6.79 -8.41
C ILE A 118 -4.97 7.04 -7.80
N LEU A 119 -4.68 6.42 -6.65
CA LEU A 119 -3.42 6.51 -5.94
C LEU A 119 -2.62 5.22 -6.19
N PHE A 120 -1.34 5.32 -6.56
CA PHE A 120 -0.42 4.17 -6.54
C PHE A 120 0.65 4.40 -5.46
N SER A 121 0.67 3.55 -4.43
CA SER A 121 1.39 3.86 -3.19
C SER A 121 1.82 2.63 -2.38
N LEU A 122 2.65 2.90 -1.37
CA LEU A 122 3.23 1.97 -0.40
C LEU A 122 2.49 2.03 0.96
N PRO A 123 2.73 1.10 1.91
CA PRO A 123 1.95 1.02 3.15
C PRO A 123 2.22 2.17 4.11
N THR A 124 3.39 2.84 4.02
CA THR A 124 3.73 3.94 4.94
C THR A 124 2.71 5.07 4.92
N PRO A 125 2.39 5.72 3.78
CA PRO A 125 1.36 6.76 3.75
C PRO A 125 -0.08 6.23 3.70
N THR A 126 -0.36 4.96 3.39
CA THR A 126 -1.75 4.44 3.29
C THR A 126 -2.22 3.65 4.50
N VAL A 127 -1.29 3.10 5.30
CA VAL A 127 -1.56 2.23 6.45
C VAL A 127 -0.91 2.79 7.71
N TYR A 128 0.43 2.88 7.76
CA TYR A 128 1.13 3.14 9.03
C TYR A 128 0.95 4.58 9.55
N ARG A 129 1.08 5.60 8.69
CA ARG A 129 0.85 7.00 9.06
C ARG A 129 -0.61 7.33 9.45
N PRO A 130 -1.64 6.80 8.78
CA PRO A 130 -3.01 6.93 9.30
C PRO A 130 -3.27 6.10 10.56
N ALA A 131 -2.70 4.91 10.71
CA ALA A 131 -2.80 4.11 11.94
C ALA A 131 -2.14 4.79 13.15
N SER A 132 -1.04 5.53 12.97
CA SER A 132 -0.40 6.34 14.03
C SER A 132 -1.12 7.67 14.32
N GLY A 133 -2.15 8.04 13.55
CA GLY A 133 -2.85 9.33 13.70
C GLY A 133 -2.07 10.55 13.19
N GLU A 134 -1.05 10.36 12.34
CA GLU A 134 -0.19 11.44 11.83
C GLU A 134 -0.74 12.14 10.56
N THR A 135 -1.95 11.79 10.12
CA THR A 135 -2.56 12.22 8.85
C THR A 135 -3.94 12.83 9.03
N THR A 136 -4.40 13.60 8.03
CA THR A 136 -5.76 14.17 8.01
C THR A 136 -6.82 13.23 7.42
N TYR A 137 -6.40 12.03 7.03
CA TYR A 137 -7.21 10.94 6.47
C TYR A 137 -6.92 9.67 7.27
N THR A 138 -7.83 8.71 7.23
CA THR A 138 -7.74 7.40 7.89
C THR A 138 -7.43 6.28 6.89
N VAL A 139 -7.20 5.06 7.38
CA VAL A 139 -7.08 3.87 6.50
C VAL A 139 -8.36 3.68 5.69
N ASP A 140 -9.52 3.79 6.34
CA ASP A 140 -10.87 3.66 5.77
C ASP A 140 -11.27 4.74 4.75
N ASP A 141 -10.44 5.77 4.54
CA ASP A 141 -10.65 6.79 3.50
C ASP A 141 -10.02 6.39 2.16
N LEU A 142 -9.25 5.29 2.14
CA LEU A 142 -8.63 4.69 0.97
C LEU A 142 -9.25 3.31 0.73
N ILE A 143 -9.82 3.08 -0.45
CA ILE A 143 -10.31 1.78 -0.90
C ILE A 143 -9.16 1.08 -1.63
N PRO A 144 -8.55 0.01 -1.07
CA PRO A 144 -7.52 -0.75 -1.77
C PRO A 144 -8.14 -1.42 -3.00
N VAL A 145 -7.54 -1.29 -4.18
CA VAL A 145 -8.11 -1.80 -5.44
C VAL A 145 -7.44 -3.11 -5.84
N SER A 146 -6.11 -3.08 -5.97
CA SER A 146 -5.30 -4.26 -6.24
C SER A 146 -3.87 -4.05 -5.78
N ARG A 147 -3.20 -5.14 -5.40
CA ARG A 147 -1.76 -5.16 -5.16
C ARG A 147 -1.01 -5.56 -6.41
N ILE A 148 0.09 -4.88 -6.70
CA ILE A 148 1.00 -5.19 -7.83
C ILE A 148 2.25 -5.92 -7.34
N THR A 149 2.87 -5.41 -6.28
CA THR A 149 4.11 -5.97 -5.72
C THR A 149 3.92 -6.26 -4.23
N ALA A 150 4.68 -7.24 -3.73
CA ALA A 150 4.79 -7.54 -2.30
C ALA A 150 6.19 -8.10 -2.06
N ASP A 151 7.11 -7.24 -1.60
CA ASP A 151 8.49 -7.59 -1.30
C ASP A 151 8.59 -8.00 0.19
N PRO A 152 8.82 -9.28 0.53
CA PRO A 152 8.84 -9.74 1.91
C PRO A 152 10.03 -9.16 2.68
N PHE A 153 9.81 -8.84 3.95
CA PHE A 153 10.89 -8.46 4.86
C PHE A 153 11.53 -9.70 5.49
N TYR A 154 12.82 -9.59 5.79
CA TYR A 154 13.61 -10.60 6.47
C TYR A 154 14.31 -9.99 7.68
N LEU A 155 14.46 -10.80 8.72
CA LEU A 155 15.50 -10.59 9.71
C LEU A 155 16.77 -11.28 9.22
N ALA A 156 17.85 -10.52 9.06
CA ALA A 156 19.11 -11.02 8.50
C ALA A 156 20.30 -10.71 9.40
N VAL A 157 21.33 -11.55 9.33
CA VAL A 157 22.58 -11.47 10.10
C VAL A 157 23.79 -11.49 9.16
N SER A 158 24.98 -11.12 9.65
CA SER A 158 26.23 -11.35 8.90
C SER A 158 26.38 -12.85 8.58
N GLY A 159 26.83 -13.18 7.37
CA GLY A 159 27.12 -14.55 6.96
C GLY A 159 28.18 -15.23 7.84
N GLU A 160 29.10 -14.44 8.41
CA GLU A 160 30.13 -14.87 9.37
C GLU A 160 29.61 -15.01 10.81
N ASN A 161 28.32 -14.77 11.07
CA ASN A 161 27.74 -14.88 12.40
C ASN A 161 27.39 -16.34 12.74
N ASP A 162 28.34 -17.06 13.36
CA ASP A 162 28.14 -18.45 13.82
C ASP A 162 27.20 -18.59 15.03
N LYS A 163 26.84 -17.50 15.71
CA LYS A 163 25.93 -17.52 16.87
C LYS A 163 24.48 -17.69 16.44
N PHE A 164 24.13 -17.19 15.26
CA PHE A 164 22.76 -17.21 14.72
C PHE A 164 22.71 -17.88 13.34
N PRO A 165 22.92 -19.21 13.26
CA PRO A 165 22.83 -19.95 12.00
C PRO A 165 21.41 -19.95 11.39
N ASP A 166 20.37 -19.91 12.23
CA ASP A 166 18.97 -20.17 11.84
C ASP A 166 17.95 -19.37 12.70
N ALA A 167 16.67 -19.44 12.31
CA ALA A 167 15.56 -18.82 13.06
C ALA A 167 15.49 -19.23 14.53
N GLN A 168 15.69 -20.53 14.82
CA GLN A 168 15.50 -21.08 16.17
C GLN A 168 16.54 -20.52 17.14
N SER A 169 17.79 -20.40 16.71
CA SER A 169 18.88 -19.81 17.48
C SER A 169 18.63 -18.34 17.84
N VAL A 170 18.02 -17.56 16.95
CA VAL A 170 17.60 -16.17 17.22
C VAL A 170 16.46 -16.13 18.24
N LEU A 171 15.40 -16.91 18.00
CA LEU A 171 14.21 -16.93 18.84
C LEU A 171 14.50 -17.41 20.27
N THR A 172 15.27 -18.48 20.42
CA THR A 172 15.73 -18.97 21.72
C THR A 172 16.57 -17.91 22.44
N TYR A 173 17.48 -17.22 21.74
CA TYR A 173 18.30 -16.18 22.36
C TYR A 173 17.45 -15.00 22.85
N ILE A 174 16.43 -14.58 22.09
CA ILE A 174 15.48 -13.52 22.50
C ILE A 174 14.70 -13.94 23.74
N GLN A 175 14.16 -15.17 23.76
CA GLN A 175 13.41 -15.71 24.90
C GLN A 175 14.26 -15.82 26.18
N GLU A 176 15.52 -16.24 26.07
CA GLU A 176 16.44 -16.37 27.20
C GLU A 176 17.06 -15.03 27.65
N ASN A 177 17.12 -14.03 26.77
CA ASN A 177 17.85 -12.78 26.97
C ASN A 177 17.01 -11.56 26.53
N PRO A 178 15.86 -11.28 27.18
CA PRO A 178 14.99 -10.17 26.81
C PRO A 178 15.74 -8.84 26.78
N GLY A 179 15.55 -8.09 25.69
CA GLY A 179 16.16 -6.79 25.44
C GLY A 179 17.63 -6.82 25.01
N GLN A 180 18.26 -8.00 24.91
CA GLN A 180 19.69 -8.14 24.55
C GLN A 180 19.95 -8.39 23.07
N PHE A 181 18.99 -8.96 22.33
CA PHE A 181 19.13 -9.14 20.88
C PHE A 181 18.97 -7.78 20.21
N THR A 182 19.97 -7.32 19.45
CA THR A 182 19.93 -6.03 18.75
C THR A 182 19.61 -6.20 17.28
N TYR A 183 18.66 -5.43 16.77
CA TYR A 183 18.32 -5.39 15.35
C TYR A 183 18.31 -3.95 14.83
N ALA A 184 18.99 -3.70 13.71
CA ALA A 184 18.98 -2.41 13.05
C ALA A 184 17.75 -2.21 12.16
N ASN A 185 17.30 -0.96 12.05
CA ASN A 185 16.24 -0.55 11.14
C ASN A 185 16.47 0.86 10.58
N ALA A 186 15.84 1.17 9.44
CA ALA A 186 15.98 2.44 8.73
C ALA A 186 15.19 3.62 9.35
N GLY A 187 14.70 3.49 10.59
CA GLY A 187 13.95 4.50 11.32
C GLY A 187 12.72 3.92 12.04
N ASN A 188 12.56 4.25 13.33
CA ASN A 188 11.43 3.82 14.13
C ASN A 188 10.10 4.25 13.49
N GLY A 189 9.11 3.38 13.52
CA GLY A 189 7.81 3.55 12.85
C GLY A 189 7.82 3.31 11.33
N GLY A 190 8.99 3.06 10.73
CA GLY A 190 9.10 2.56 9.36
C GLY A 190 8.77 1.07 9.24
N ILE A 191 8.45 0.61 8.03
CA ILE A 191 8.04 -0.78 7.76
C ILE A 191 9.02 -1.83 8.30
N ALA A 192 10.34 -1.62 8.15
CA ALA A 192 11.37 -2.53 8.66
C ALA A 192 11.36 -2.64 10.20
N HIS A 193 11.02 -1.56 10.90
CA HIS A 193 10.85 -1.57 12.35
C HIS A 193 9.60 -2.36 12.74
N VAL A 194 8.46 -2.00 12.13
CA VAL A 194 7.14 -2.61 12.39
C VAL A 194 7.15 -4.11 12.11
N ALA A 195 7.77 -4.55 11.00
CA ALA A 195 7.81 -5.96 10.57
C ALA A 195 8.26 -6.94 11.67
N PHE A 196 9.28 -6.56 12.46
CA PHE A 196 9.76 -7.38 13.57
C PHE A 196 9.17 -6.96 14.92
N ALA A 197 8.94 -5.66 15.14
CA ALA A 197 8.38 -5.16 16.39
C ALA A 197 6.94 -5.65 16.64
N SER A 198 6.11 -5.81 15.61
CA SER A 198 4.73 -6.32 15.74
C SER A 198 4.72 -7.78 16.20
N PHE A 199 5.61 -8.60 15.65
CA PHE A 199 5.85 -9.97 16.11
C PHE A 199 6.31 -10.01 17.57
N LEU A 200 7.34 -9.23 17.92
CA LEU A 200 7.86 -9.17 19.29
C LEU A 200 6.77 -8.75 20.28
N SER A 201 6.01 -7.69 19.95
CA SER A 201 4.93 -7.16 20.80
C SER A 201 3.78 -8.14 20.98
N GLY A 202 3.39 -8.89 19.94
CA GLY A 202 2.28 -9.85 20.02
C GLY A 202 2.64 -11.11 20.81
N GLU A 203 3.87 -11.60 20.66
CA GLU A 203 4.37 -12.79 21.37
C GLU A 203 4.96 -12.50 22.77
N GLY A 204 4.98 -11.23 23.20
CA GLY A 204 5.56 -10.83 24.49
C GLY A 204 7.08 -11.02 24.57
N LEU A 205 7.76 -10.94 23.43
CA LEU A 205 9.21 -11.03 23.29
C LEU A 205 9.84 -9.63 23.30
N ASP A 206 11.11 -9.53 23.71
CA ASP A 206 11.82 -8.26 23.84
C ASP A 206 13.18 -8.29 23.13
N ALA A 207 13.37 -7.38 22.17
CA ALA A 207 14.62 -7.17 21.45
C ALA A 207 14.84 -5.67 21.19
N LEU A 208 16.10 -5.23 21.28
CA LEU A 208 16.47 -3.83 21.16
C LEU A 208 16.53 -3.38 19.69
N SER A 209 15.54 -2.59 19.31
CA SER A 209 15.49 -1.82 18.07
C SER A 209 16.58 -0.72 18.05
N VAL A 210 17.39 -0.69 17.00
CA VAL A 210 18.46 0.30 16.80
C VAL A 210 18.25 1.07 15.48
N PRO A 211 17.68 2.29 15.50
CA PRO A 211 17.44 3.06 14.28
C PRO A 211 18.72 3.70 13.71
N PHE A 212 18.88 3.64 12.39
CA PHE A 212 19.96 4.29 11.65
C PHE A 212 19.42 5.33 10.64
N THR A 213 20.10 6.47 10.55
CA THR A 213 19.64 7.63 9.76
C THR A 213 20.00 7.58 8.28
N GLY A 214 21.03 6.81 7.88
CA GLY A 214 21.37 6.57 6.46
C GLY A 214 20.58 5.43 5.81
N GLY A 215 19.50 4.94 6.45
CA GLY A 215 18.65 3.88 5.94
C GLY A 215 19.29 2.49 6.01
N THR A 216 18.84 1.57 5.14
CA THR A 216 19.29 0.16 5.17
C THR A 216 20.80 0.00 4.94
N SER A 217 21.45 0.89 4.19
CA SER A 217 22.91 0.87 3.97
C SER A 217 23.72 1.02 5.25
N ASP A 218 23.29 1.91 6.16
CA ASP A 218 23.90 2.05 7.48
C ASP A 218 23.61 0.81 8.35
N CYS A 219 22.39 0.26 8.28
CA CYS A 219 22.00 -0.94 9.01
C CYS A 219 22.86 -2.15 8.62
N TYR A 220 23.02 -2.39 7.32
CA TYR A 220 23.91 -3.40 6.76
C TYR A 220 25.36 -3.20 7.24
N THR A 221 25.87 -1.96 7.20
CA THR A 221 27.23 -1.65 7.67
C THR A 221 27.39 -1.94 9.17
N ALA A 222 26.37 -1.68 9.98
CA ALA A 222 26.37 -1.96 11.41
C ALA A 222 26.32 -3.47 11.72
N VAL A 223 25.60 -4.27 10.92
CA VAL A 223 25.61 -5.74 11.01
C VAL A 223 26.97 -6.31 10.61
N MET A 224 27.53 -5.89 9.48
CA MET A 224 28.84 -6.35 9.01
C MET A 224 29.98 -5.91 9.92
N GLY A 225 29.86 -4.77 10.60
CA GLY A 225 30.79 -4.31 11.65
C GLY A 225 30.58 -4.96 13.03
N GLY A 226 29.56 -5.81 13.21
CA GLY A 226 29.24 -6.44 14.50
C GLY A 226 28.74 -5.47 15.58
N HIS A 227 28.25 -4.29 15.19
CA HIS A 227 27.68 -3.28 16.10
C HIS A 227 26.25 -3.62 16.52
N VAL A 228 25.53 -4.36 15.68
CA VAL A 228 24.22 -4.97 15.96
C VAL A 228 24.26 -6.45 15.57
N MET A 229 23.38 -7.28 16.16
CA MET A 229 23.35 -8.71 15.85
C MET A 229 22.67 -9.02 14.52
N SER A 230 21.70 -8.18 14.12
CA SER A 230 20.86 -8.37 12.92
C SER A 230 20.34 -7.04 12.37
N TYR A 231 19.60 -7.09 11.26
CA TYR A 231 18.79 -5.99 10.74
C TYR A 231 17.55 -6.50 10.03
N ALA A 232 16.52 -5.66 9.95
CA ALA A 232 15.32 -5.91 9.15
C ALA A 232 15.47 -5.25 7.76
N VAL A 233 15.24 -6.03 6.70
CA VAL A 233 15.57 -5.68 5.31
C VAL A 233 14.66 -6.39 4.31
N SER A 234 14.39 -5.80 3.14
CA SER A 234 13.58 -6.43 2.10
C SER A 234 14.37 -7.44 1.25
N GLU A 235 13.68 -8.34 0.54
CA GLU A 235 14.30 -9.33 -0.35
C GLU A 235 15.13 -8.67 -1.46
N SER A 236 14.60 -7.58 -2.03
CA SER A 236 15.27 -6.82 -3.09
C SER A 236 16.62 -6.25 -2.66
N GLU A 237 16.81 -5.92 -1.38
CA GLU A 237 18.09 -5.42 -0.85
C GLU A 237 19.06 -6.55 -0.45
N LEU A 238 18.56 -7.78 -0.27
CA LEU A 238 19.35 -9.00 -0.02
C LEU A 238 19.78 -9.73 -1.30
N THR A 239 19.00 -9.61 -2.37
CA THR A 239 19.22 -10.35 -3.62
C THR A 239 20.61 -10.08 -4.20
N GLY A 240 21.37 -11.17 -4.45
CA GLY A 240 22.74 -11.11 -4.96
C GLY A 240 23.83 -10.87 -3.90
N ARG A 241 23.48 -10.77 -2.61
CA ARG A 241 24.45 -10.76 -1.51
C ARG A 241 24.74 -12.18 -1.02
N SER A 242 26.00 -12.48 -0.73
CA SER A 242 26.44 -13.76 -0.15
C SER A 242 27.10 -13.62 1.22
N ASP A 243 27.26 -12.39 1.69
CA ASP A 243 27.92 -11.97 2.92
C ASP A 243 26.92 -11.66 4.06
N ILE A 244 25.62 -11.69 3.74
CA ILE A 244 24.50 -11.59 4.67
C ILE A 244 23.67 -12.88 4.55
N ARG A 245 23.14 -13.38 5.67
CA ARG A 245 22.24 -14.53 5.74
C ARG A 245 20.87 -14.10 6.28
N PRO A 246 19.78 -14.14 5.50
CA PRO A 246 18.43 -14.10 6.06
C PRO A 246 18.21 -15.33 6.95
N VAL A 247 17.62 -15.14 8.12
CA VAL A 247 17.39 -16.22 9.12
C VAL A 247 15.92 -16.38 9.50
N ILE A 248 15.10 -15.33 9.36
CA ILE A 248 13.64 -15.38 9.52
C ILE A 248 13.01 -14.56 8.40
N ASN A 249 12.01 -15.11 7.71
CA ASN A 249 11.14 -14.36 6.82
C ASN A 249 9.99 -13.76 7.66
N LEU A 250 9.91 -12.43 7.65
CA LEU A 250 8.90 -11.62 8.35
C LEU A 250 7.70 -11.32 7.45
N GLY A 251 7.78 -11.64 6.16
CA GLY A 251 6.74 -11.47 5.16
C GLY A 251 6.26 -12.79 4.57
N SER A 252 5.68 -12.69 3.38
CA SER A 252 5.14 -13.82 2.64
C SER A 252 6.25 -14.76 2.17
N LYS A 253 5.92 -16.06 2.03
CA LYS A 253 6.89 -17.05 1.50
C LYS A 253 7.35 -16.65 0.10
N SER A 254 8.66 -16.67 -0.11
CA SER A 254 9.30 -16.32 -1.37
C SER A 254 9.40 -17.50 -2.34
N SER A 255 9.41 -17.18 -3.63
CA SER A 255 9.75 -18.08 -4.74
C SER A 255 11.09 -17.72 -5.40
N THR A 256 11.85 -16.77 -4.82
CA THR A 256 13.12 -16.31 -5.36
C THR A 256 14.24 -17.29 -4.99
N PRO A 257 15.05 -17.76 -5.97
CA PRO A 257 16.17 -18.67 -5.70
C PRO A 257 17.15 -18.16 -4.65
N GLY A 258 17.32 -18.94 -3.59
CA GLY A 258 18.16 -18.63 -2.42
C GLY A 258 17.38 -18.19 -1.17
N PHE A 259 16.05 -18.01 -1.27
CA PHE A 259 15.19 -17.61 -0.16
C PHE A 259 14.15 -18.67 0.24
N GLU A 260 13.98 -19.74 -0.54
CA GLU A 260 12.91 -20.74 -0.35
C GLU A 260 13.03 -21.49 0.98
N ASP A 261 14.26 -21.75 1.44
CA ASP A 261 14.55 -22.46 2.69
C ASP A 261 14.45 -21.55 3.94
N VAL A 262 14.29 -20.22 3.77
CA VAL A 262 14.14 -19.31 4.91
C VAL A 262 12.71 -19.45 5.48
N PRO A 263 12.54 -19.78 6.76
CA PRO A 263 11.22 -20.04 7.32
C PRO A 263 10.47 -18.73 7.60
N THR A 264 9.17 -18.69 7.30
CA THR A 264 8.28 -17.61 7.75
C THR A 264 7.95 -17.74 9.23
N LEU A 265 7.50 -16.64 9.86
CA LEU A 265 6.96 -16.69 11.22
C LEU A 265 5.83 -17.72 11.37
N GLY A 266 4.95 -17.85 10.38
CA GLY A 266 3.91 -18.88 10.35
C GLY A 266 4.45 -20.31 10.28
N GLU A 267 5.49 -20.57 9.47
CA GLU A 267 6.18 -21.88 9.43
C GLU A 267 6.90 -22.22 10.75
N LEU A 268 7.23 -21.20 11.55
CA LEU A 268 7.81 -21.32 12.90
C LEU A 268 6.75 -21.44 14.01
N GLY A 269 5.45 -21.41 13.67
CA GLY A 269 4.33 -21.54 14.60
C GLY A 269 3.74 -20.23 15.13
N TYR A 270 4.14 -19.08 14.58
CA TYR A 270 3.64 -17.75 14.95
C TYR A 270 2.72 -17.22 13.86
N GLU A 271 1.42 -17.49 14.00
CA GLU A 271 0.39 -17.08 13.03
C GLU A 271 0.09 -15.57 13.12
N GLY A 272 -0.40 -14.99 12.02
CA GLY A 272 -0.84 -13.59 11.98
C GLY A 272 0.24 -12.55 11.66
N TYR A 273 1.53 -12.89 11.74
CA TYR A 273 2.63 -11.96 11.43
C TYR A 273 3.11 -12.11 9.98
N GLU A 274 2.66 -11.21 9.10
CA GLU A 274 3.19 -11.08 7.74
C GLU A 274 3.34 -9.61 7.34
N THR A 275 4.57 -9.16 7.08
CA THR A 275 4.87 -7.80 6.60
C THR A 275 5.63 -7.84 5.28
N ASN A 276 5.01 -7.31 4.23
CA ASN A 276 5.64 -7.09 2.92
C ASN A 276 5.65 -5.59 2.61
N ALA A 277 6.70 -5.08 1.96
CA ALA A 277 6.61 -3.81 1.24
C ALA A 277 5.76 -4.03 -0.01
N PHE A 278 4.45 -3.80 0.11
CA PHE A 278 3.52 -3.88 -1.00
C PHE A 278 3.32 -2.54 -1.70
N ALA A 279 3.27 -2.55 -3.04
CA ALA A 279 2.76 -1.44 -3.83
C ALA A 279 1.44 -1.83 -4.48
N GLY A 280 0.46 -0.93 -4.42
CA GLY A 280 -0.88 -1.19 -4.93
C GLY A 280 -1.64 0.09 -5.26
N PHE A 281 -2.77 -0.11 -5.92
CA PHE A 281 -3.70 0.93 -6.30
C PHE A 281 -4.75 1.15 -5.23
N TYR A 282 -5.16 2.40 -5.03
CA TYR A 282 -6.23 2.78 -4.12
C TYR A 282 -7.12 3.84 -4.76
N TYR A 283 -8.43 3.66 -4.65
CA TYR A 283 -9.39 4.76 -4.82
C TYR A 283 -9.59 5.47 -3.48
N MET A 284 -10.16 6.68 -3.50
CA MET A 284 -10.65 7.30 -2.27
C MET A 284 -12.05 6.75 -1.92
N LYS A 285 -12.51 6.98 -0.69
CA LYS A 285 -13.80 6.48 -0.18
C LYS A 285 -15.01 7.16 -0.83
N GLY A 286 -15.77 6.39 -1.61
CA GLY A 286 -16.99 6.87 -2.30
C GLY A 286 -16.91 6.86 -3.83
N VAL A 287 -15.82 6.34 -4.41
CA VAL A 287 -15.82 5.87 -5.80
C VAL A 287 -16.78 4.67 -5.88
N ASP A 288 -17.53 4.56 -6.98
CA ASP A 288 -18.46 3.44 -7.19
C ASP A 288 -17.70 2.11 -7.28
N GLN A 289 -18.23 1.06 -6.64
CA GLN A 289 -17.61 -0.28 -6.61
C GLN A 289 -17.35 -0.81 -8.03
N THR A 290 -18.19 -0.46 -9.00
CA THR A 290 -18.00 -0.91 -10.38
C THR A 290 -16.70 -0.40 -11.02
N TYR A 291 -16.16 0.77 -10.59
CA TYR A 291 -14.80 1.21 -10.98
C TYR A 291 -13.69 0.44 -10.25
N VAL A 292 -13.92 0.06 -8.98
CA VAL A 292 -12.98 -0.77 -8.20
C VAL A 292 -12.82 -2.14 -8.89
N ASP A 293 -13.95 -2.82 -9.12
CA ASP A 293 -14.00 -4.15 -9.74
C ASP A 293 -13.40 -4.14 -11.16
N ALA A 294 -13.71 -3.12 -11.96
CA ALA A 294 -13.20 -3.00 -13.32
C ALA A 294 -11.68 -2.69 -13.37
N PHE A 295 -11.18 -1.89 -12.42
CA PHE A 295 -9.75 -1.55 -12.38
C PHE A 295 -8.94 -2.75 -11.87
N ASP A 296 -9.49 -3.48 -10.91
CA ASP A 296 -8.89 -4.73 -10.42
C ASP A 296 -8.84 -5.82 -11.49
N ALA A 297 -9.93 -5.99 -12.26
CA ALA A 297 -9.93 -6.89 -13.42
C ALA A 297 -8.88 -6.48 -14.48
N ALA A 298 -8.70 -5.18 -14.75
CA ALA A 298 -7.70 -4.69 -15.68
C ALA A 298 -6.26 -4.89 -15.15
N VAL A 299 -6.02 -4.68 -13.85
CA VAL A 299 -4.75 -5.01 -13.19
C VAL A 299 -4.45 -6.49 -13.30
N LYS A 300 -5.41 -7.36 -12.99
CA LYS A 300 -5.23 -8.81 -13.08
C LYS A 300 -4.87 -9.24 -14.50
N ALA A 301 -5.64 -8.78 -15.49
CA ALA A 301 -5.37 -9.07 -16.90
C ALA A 301 -3.98 -8.56 -17.34
N THR A 302 -3.54 -7.41 -16.82
CA THR A 302 -2.20 -6.87 -17.06
C THR A 302 -1.10 -7.77 -16.48
N LEU A 303 -1.29 -8.28 -15.26
CA LEU A 303 -0.31 -9.16 -14.62
C LEU A 303 -0.32 -10.58 -15.22
N GLU A 304 -1.42 -11.02 -15.83
CA GLU A 304 -1.53 -12.31 -16.53
C GLU A 304 -1.10 -12.24 -18.01
N ASP A 305 -0.84 -11.05 -18.56
CA ASP A 305 -0.46 -10.83 -19.97
C ASP A 305 0.97 -11.34 -20.29
N GLU A 306 1.13 -12.03 -21.42
CA GLU A 306 2.41 -12.64 -21.83
C GLU A 306 3.50 -11.61 -22.17
N GLU A 307 3.13 -10.44 -22.71
CA GLU A 307 4.06 -9.35 -23.03
C GLU A 307 4.57 -8.68 -21.75
N PHE A 308 3.68 -8.47 -20.77
CA PHE A 308 4.05 -8.00 -19.44
C PHE A 308 4.93 -9.01 -18.72
N GLN A 309 4.56 -10.30 -18.69
CA GLN A 309 5.34 -11.36 -18.04
C GLN A 309 6.77 -11.47 -18.60
N ALA A 310 6.92 -11.40 -19.92
CA ALA A 310 8.23 -11.41 -20.57
C ALA A 310 9.08 -10.19 -20.17
N ALA A 311 8.50 -8.98 -20.22
CA ALA A 311 9.20 -7.74 -19.83
C ALA A 311 9.55 -7.72 -18.34
N ALA A 312 8.67 -8.27 -17.49
CA ALA A 312 8.86 -8.37 -16.05
C ALA A 312 10.03 -9.31 -15.71
N ALA A 313 10.10 -10.46 -16.39
CA ALA A 313 11.23 -11.38 -16.25
C ALA A 313 12.55 -10.75 -16.73
N GLU A 314 12.56 -10.05 -17.87
CA GLU A 314 13.77 -9.35 -18.39
C GLU A 314 14.24 -8.24 -17.45
N SER A 315 13.30 -7.51 -16.83
CA SER A 315 13.58 -6.36 -15.94
C SER A 315 13.74 -6.75 -14.47
N ASN A 316 13.63 -8.04 -14.12
CA ASN A 316 13.54 -8.54 -12.75
C ASN A 316 12.44 -7.85 -11.90
N PHE A 317 11.31 -7.54 -12.52
CA PHE A 317 10.15 -6.93 -11.89
C PHE A 317 9.31 -8.00 -11.16
N MET A 318 9.56 -8.14 -9.86
CA MET A 318 8.80 -9.04 -9.00
C MET A 318 7.40 -8.47 -8.73
N HIS A 319 6.38 -9.22 -9.13
CA HIS A 319 4.97 -8.88 -8.95
C HIS A 319 4.24 -10.00 -8.20
N ARG A 320 3.26 -9.64 -7.39
CA ARG A 320 2.45 -10.57 -6.59
C ARG A 320 1.06 -9.97 -6.44
N TYR A 321 0.20 -10.33 -7.38
CA TYR A 321 -1.20 -9.91 -7.40
C TYR A 321 -1.89 -10.19 -6.06
N ALA A 322 -2.82 -9.32 -5.69
CA ALA A 322 -3.94 -9.60 -4.79
C ALA A 322 -5.10 -8.73 -5.28
N ASP A 323 -6.29 -9.30 -5.27
CA ASP A 323 -7.53 -8.63 -5.64
C ASP A 323 -7.98 -7.62 -4.57
N HIS A 324 -9.10 -6.94 -4.80
CA HIS A 324 -9.69 -6.00 -3.86
C HIS A 324 -9.90 -6.57 -2.44
N GLU A 325 -10.33 -7.83 -2.32
CA GLU A 325 -10.67 -8.47 -1.03
C GLU A 325 -9.40 -8.88 -0.27
N GLU A 326 -8.50 -9.61 -0.94
CA GLU A 326 -7.20 -10.00 -0.38
C GLU A 326 -6.35 -8.79 0.01
N PHE A 327 -6.33 -7.75 -0.83
CA PHE A 327 -5.56 -6.54 -0.56
C PHE A 327 -6.18 -5.71 0.57
N SER A 328 -7.51 -5.63 0.65
CA SER A 328 -8.20 -5.01 1.78
C SER A 328 -7.91 -5.75 3.09
N GLN A 329 -7.92 -7.08 3.12
CA GLN A 329 -7.57 -7.84 4.31
C GLN A 329 -6.10 -7.59 4.73
N GLN A 330 -5.18 -7.56 3.77
CA GLN A 330 -3.77 -7.26 4.05
C GLN A 330 -3.58 -5.84 4.63
N VAL A 331 -4.29 -4.84 4.11
CA VAL A 331 -4.24 -3.45 4.59
C VAL A 331 -4.74 -3.34 6.04
N HIS A 332 -5.87 -3.95 6.38
CA HIS A 332 -6.41 -3.91 7.74
C HIS A 332 -5.54 -4.69 8.73
N ASN A 333 -5.06 -5.88 8.36
CA ASN A 333 -4.13 -6.66 9.19
C ASN A 333 -2.84 -5.88 9.46
N ALA A 334 -2.27 -5.25 8.43
CA ALA A 334 -1.06 -4.44 8.58
C ALA A 334 -1.28 -3.19 9.45
N ALA A 335 -2.49 -2.61 9.46
CA ALA A 335 -2.85 -1.54 10.38
C ALA A 335 -2.90 -2.07 11.82
N GLU A 336 -3.71 -3.11 12.07
CA GLU A 336 -3.95 -3.68 13.41
C GLU A 336 -2.64 -4.13 14.08
N LEU A 337 -1.79 -4.87 13.36
CA LEU A 337 -0.48 -5.32 13.85
C LEU A 337 0.47 -4.15 14.17
N ALA A 338 0.35 -3.03 13.45
CA ALA A 338 1.22 -1.88 13.63
C ALA A 338 0.82 -0.99 14.81
N VAL A 339 -0.48 -0.90 15.17
CA VAL A 339 -0.97 0.04 16.20
C VAL A 339 -0.20 -0.08 17.53
N PRO A 340 -0.02 -1.26 18.16
CA PRO A 340 0.68 -1.35 19.46
C PRO A 340 2.13 -0.87 19.38
N VAL A 341 2.81 -1.15 18.26
CA VAL A 341 4.18 -0.70 18.00
C VAL A 341 4.22 0.81 17.81
N LEU A 342 3.31 1.37 17.02
CA LEU A 342 3.27 2.80 16.70
C LEU A 342 2.87 3.64 17.92
N GLU A 343 1.94 3.17 18.76
CA GLU A 343 1.58 3.79 20.04
C GLU A 343 2.76 3.77 21.03
N SER A 344 3.57 2.71 21.05
CA SER A 344 4.75 2.61 21.93
C SER A 344 5.88 3.61 21.61
N LEU A 345 5.79 4.30 20.47
CA LEU A 345 6.77 5.30 20.01
C LEU A 345 6.37 6.75 20.35
N GLN A 346 5.21 6.98 20.98
CA GLN A 346 4.66 8.31 21.29
C GLN A 346 5.01 8.80 22.71
#